data_AF-A0A3A8SMT6-F1
#
_entry.id   AF-A0A3A8SMT6-F1
#
_cell.length_a   1.000
_cell.length_b   1.000
_cell.length_c   1.000
_cell.angle_alpha   90.00
_cell.angle_beta   90.00
_cell.angle_gamma   90.00
#
_symmetry.space_group_name_H-M   'P 1'
#
loop_
_entity.id
_entity.type
_entity.pdbx_description
1 polymer ?
#
loop_
_entity_poly.entity_id
_entity_poly.type
_entity_poly.pdbx_seq_one_letter_code
_entity_poly.pdbx_strand_id
1 'polypeptide(L)'
;DGRYDDTVGEALTGKKVFEANPLVIATLVEKGALLNDAKDTVAHSYPHCWRCHNPIILSATYQWFIPLDKPFRGEKTFRQAVLDEVDKVQWVPSWGHSRIRGMLETRPDWTISRQRTWGVPICIAYCEGCEEAVVSPELMDKVADRVETEGVGVWYRTPVKEFLPADFKCSRCGKTEFRRETDILDVWFDSACMFSA
;
A
#
# COMPACT_ATOMS: atom_id res chain seq x y z
N ASP A 1 2.40 14.98 -5.07
CA ASP A 1 1.60 16.04 -5.74
C ASP A 1 1.74 16.03 -7.28
N GLY A 2 2.31 14.97 -7.87
CA GLY A 2 2.50 14.88 -9.31
C GLY A 2 3.61 15.80 -9.84
N ARG A 3 4.58 16.17 -9.00
CA ARG A 3 5.78 16.91 -9.41
C ARG A 3 7.01 16.03 -9.33
N TYR A 4 8.01 16.33 -10.15
CA TYR A 4 9.34 15.72 -10.04
C TYR A 4 10.07 16.21 -8.78
N ASP A 5 10.82 15.31 -8.15
CA ASP A 5 11.72 15.60 -7.04
C ASP A 5 13.06 16.18 -7.54
N ASP A 6 14.06 16.22 -6.67
CA ASP A 6 15.42 16.71 -6.95
C ASP A 6 16.35 15.65 -7.56
N THR A 7 15.86 14.42 -7.78
CA THR A 7 16.65 13.36 -8.42
C THR A 7 16.73 13.49 -9.94
N VAL A 8 15.89 14.36 -10.52
CA VAL A 8 15.93 14.73 -11.95
C VAL A 8 16.77 15.98 -12.17
N GLY A 9 17.10 16.28 -13.43
CA GLY A 9 17.82 17.51 -13.75
C GLY A 9 17.03 18.78 -13.40
N GLU A 10 17.73 19.87 -13.06
CA GLU A 10 17.16 21.15 -12.60
C GLU A 10 16.03 21.69 -13.48
N ALA A 11 16.09 21.43 -14.79
CA ALA A 11 15.07 21.85 -15.74
C ALA A 11 13.69 21.19 -15.51
N LEU A 12 13.61 20.07 -14.78
CA LEU A 12 12.39 19.31 -14.53
C LEU A 12 11.94 19.35 -13.06
N THR A 13 12.86 19.56 -12.13
CA THR A 13 12.59 19.62 -10.68
C THR A 13 11.41 20.55 -10.36
N GLY A 14 10.46 20.06 -9.57
CA GLY A 14 9.28 20.81 -9.15
C GLY A 14 8.22 21.04 -10.23
N LYS A 15 8.44 20.64 -11.49
CA LYS A 15 7.42 20.73 -12.54
C LYS A 15 6.42 19.57 -12.43
N LYS A 16 5.16 19.82 -12.81
CA LYS A 16 4.19 18.74 -12.90
C LYS A 16 4.55 17.79 -14.04
N VAL A 17 4.26 16.50 -13.86
CA VAL A 17 4.62 15.43 -14.82
C VAL A 17 4.22 15.77 -16.26
N PHE A 18 2.99 16.22 -16.49
CA PHE A 18 2.52 16.54 -17.85
C PHE A 18 3.06 17.87 -18.40
N GLU A 19 3.34 18.84 -17.52
CA GLU A 19 3.96 20.13 -17.90
C GLU A 19 5.45 19.95 -18.29
N ALA A 20 6.07 18.88 -17.81
CA ALA A 20 7.45 18.54 -18.14
C ALA A 20 7.60 17.89 -19.53
N ASN A 21 6.56 17.24 -20.07
CA ASN A 21 6.65 16.51 -21.34
C ASN A 21 7.20 17.35 -22.50
N PRO A 22 6.76 18.60 -22.75
CA PRO A 22 7.32 19.42 -23.81
C PRO A 22 8.81 19.74 -23.62
N LEU A 23 9.26 19.91 -22.37
CA LEU A 23 10.67 20.18 -22.05
C LEU A 23 11.55 18.95 -22.30
N VAL A 24 11.04 17.76 -21.95
CA VAL A 24 11.71 16.49 -22.23
C VAL A 24 11.85 16.30 -23.74
N ILE A 25 10.78 16.55 -24.51
CA ILE A 25 10.81 16.46 -25.98
C ILE A 25 11.83 17.43 -26.57
N ALA A 26 11.83 18.71 -26.15
CA ALA A 26 12.79 19.70 -26.62
C ALA A 26 14.25 19.28 -26.34
N THR A 27 14.51 18.75 -25.15
CA THR A 27 15.84 18.24 -24.76
C THR A 27 16.27 17.06 -25.64
N LEU A 28 15.35 16.15 -25.98
CA LEU A 28 15.64 15.01 -26.84
C LEU A 28 15.94 15.43 -28.29
N VAL A 29 15.24 16.47 -28.80
CA VAL A 29 15.52 17.07 -30.12
C VAL A 29 16.91 17.69 -30.14
N GLU A 30 17.25 18.52 -29.15
CA GLU A 30 18.56 19.17 -29.05
C GLU A 30 19.71 18.15 -29.03
N LYS A 31 19.51 17.03 -28.33
CA LYS A 31 20.50 15.95 -28.22
C LYS A 31 20.54 15.00 -29.42
N GLY A 32 19.67 15.20 -30.42
CA GLY A 32 19.56 14.28 -31.57
C GLY A 32 19.13 12.86 -31.18
N ALA A 33 18.50 12.70 -30.01
CA ALA A 33 18.06 11.41 -29.47
C ALA A 33 16.59 11.09 -29.83
N LEU A 34 15.86 12.05 -30.41
CA LEU A 34 14.51 11.85 -30.88
C LEU A 34 14.51 11.27 -32.30
N LEU A 35 13.94 10.07 -32.47
CA LEU A 35 13.86 9.40 -33.77
C LEU A 35 12.64 9.84 -34.61
N ASN A 36 11.53 10.14 -33.94
CA ASN A 36 10.28 10.55 -34.58
C ASN A 36 10.13 12.08 -34.62
N ASP A 37 9.11 12.57 -35.32
CA ASP A 37 8.75 13.99 -35.28
C ASP A 37 8.30 14.39 -33.87
N ALA A 38 8.80 15.53 -33.37
CA ALA A 38 8.46 16.08 -32.06
C ALA A 38 6.97 16.42 -31.89
N LYS A 39 6.22 16.49 -32.99
CA LYS A 39 4.78 16.76 -33.03
C LYS A 39 3.93 15.51 -33.30
N ASP A 40 4.55 14.34 -33.44
CA ASP A 40 3.81 13.10 -33.66
C ASP A 40 2.94 12.76 -32.45
N THR A 41 1.70 12.30 -32.69
CA THR A 41 0.72 12.03 -31.63
C THR A 41 0.00 10.72 -31.86
N VAL A 42 -0.34 10.03 -30.77
CA VAL A 42 -1.02 8.73 -30.80
C VAL A 42 -2.29 8.77 -29.96
N ALA A 43 -3.43 8.49 -30.58
CA ALA A 43 -4.70 8.31 -29.89
C ALA A 43 -4.76 6.92 -29.27
N HIS A 44 -4.99 6.85 -27.96
CA HIS A 44 -5.11 5.60 -27.22
C HIS A 44 -5.97 5.79 -25.95
N SER A 45 -6.36 4.68 -25.32
CA SER A 45 -7.04 4.69 -24.04
C SER A 45 -6.05 4.99 -22.91
N TYR A 46 -6.32 6.01 -22.11
CA TYR A 46 -5.50 6.39 -20.95
C TYR A 46 -6.34 6.36 -19.67
N PRO A 47 -5.81 5.86 -18.54
CA PRO A 47 -6.59 5.75 -17.32
C PRO A 47 -6.83 7.13 -16.69
N HIS A 48 -8.07 7.34 -16.25
CA HIS A 48 -8.50 8.56 -15.56
C HIS A 48 -9.14 8.20 -14.23
N CYS A 49 -8.98 9.06 -13.23
CA CYS A 49 -9.65 8.91 -11.95
C CYS A 49 -11.16 8.94 -12.17
N TRP A 50 -11.88 7.89 -11.76
CA TRP A 50 -13.33 7.79 -11.99
C TRP A 50 -14.15 8.92 -11.33
N ARG A 51 -13.60 9.56 -10.30
CA ARG A 51 -14.27 10.61 -9.54
C ARG A 51 -13.99 12.02 -10.06
N CYS A 52 -12.71 12.35 -10.30
CA CYS A 52 -12.33 13.70 -10.73
C CYS A 52 -12.01 13.79 -12.23
N HIS A 53 -12.04 12.66 -12.95
CA HIS A 53 -11.74 12.56 -14.38
C HIS A 53 -10.36 13.08 -14.80
N ASN A 54 -9.43 13.28 -13.87
CA ASN A 54 -8.05 13.64 -14.18
C ASN A 54 -7.24 12.41 -14.59
N PRO A 55 -6.24 12.55 -15.48
CA PRO A 55 -5.32 11.48 -15.84
C PRO A 55 -4.59 10.97 -14.59
N ILE A 56 -4.45 9.64 -14.46
CA ILE A 56 -3.66 9.05 -13.38
C ILE A 56 -2.25 8.72 -13.87
N ILE A 57 -1.28 8.84 -12.99
CA ILE A 57 0.08 8.35 -13.19
C ILE A 57 0.33 7.17 -12.26
N LEU A 58 1.21 6.27 -12.69
CA LEU A 58 1.71 5.20 -11.83
C LEU A 58 2.94 5.72 -11.09
N SER A 59 2.97 5.51 -9.78
CA SER A 59 4.10 5.86 -8.93
C SER A 59 4.35 4.72 -7.94
N ALA A 60 5.61 4.35 -7.78
CA ALA A 60 6.01 3.39 -6.78
C ALA A 60 5.94 4.04 -5.40
N THR A 61 5.21 3.43 -4.48
CA THR A 61 5.09 3.89 -3.09
C THR A 61 5.25 2.69 -2.17
N TYR A 62 5.78 2.92 -0.97
CA TYR A 62 5.78 1.90 0.08
C TYR A 62 4.33 1.62 0.49
N GLN A 63 3.99 0.34 0.55
CA GLN A 63 2.65 -0.13 0.89
C GLN A 63 2.78 -1.45 1.65
N TRP A 64 1.76 -1.75 2.46
CA TRP A 64 1.62 -3.02 3.16
C TRP A 64 0.87 -4.03 2.29
N PHE A 65 1.41 -5.25 2.24
CA PHE A 65 0.84 -6.34 1.44
C PHE A 65 0.67 -7.59 2.29
N ILE A 66 -0.42 -8.31 2.03
CA ILE A 66 -0.56 -9.70 2.43
C ILE A 66 -0.12 -10.58 1.26
N PRO A 67 0.97 -11.35 1.42
CA PRO A 67 1.45 -12.22 0.36
C PRO A 67 0.51 -13.42 0.17
N LEU A 68 0.08 -13.67 -1.06
CA LEU A 68 -0.84 -14.78 -1.35
C LEU A 68 -0.09 -16.09 -1.63
N ASP A 69 1.12 -16.00 -2.19
CA ASP A 69 1.92 -17.15 -2.63
C ASP A 69 3.09 -17.48 -1.70
N LYS A 70 3.20 -16.81 -0.56
CA LYS A 70 4.19 -17.17 0.47
C LYS A 70 3.61 -18.24 1.40
N PRO A 71 4.45 -19.19 1.88
CA PRO A 71 4.04 -20.12 2.92
C PRO A 71 3.57 -19.35 4.16
N PHE A 72 2.37 -19.68 4.65
CA PHE A 72 1.73 -18.99 5.78
C PHE A 72 1.50 -19.93 6.97
N ARG A 73 1.28 -21.23 6.73
CA ARG A 73 1.14 -22.27 7.77
C ARG A 73 1.74 -23.58 7.27
N GLY A 74 2.95 -23.90 7.73
CA GLY A 74 3.74 -24.98 7.14
C GLY A 74 4.13 -24.62 5.70
N GLU A 75 3.96 -25.56 4.77
CA GLU A 75 4.32 -25.37 3.36
C GLU A 75 3.19 -24.73 2.53
N LYS A 76 1.98 -24.62 3.08
CA LYS A 76 0.81 -24.15 2.34
C LYS A 76 0.77 -22.62 2.26
N THR A 77 0.51 -22.11 1.07
CA THR A 77 0.32 -20.67 0.81
C THR A 77 -1.09 -20.21 1.21
N PHE A 78 -1.26 -18.91 1.42
CA PHE A 78 -2.57 -18.34 1.71
C PHE A 78 -3.55 -18.57 0.55
N ARG A 79 -3.11 -18.45 -0.71
CA ARG A 79 -3.93 -18.74 -1.90
C ARG A 79 -4.46 -20.17 -1.86
N GLN A 80 -3.58 -21.16 -1.65
CA GLN A 80 -4.00 -22.56 -1.57
C GLN A 80 -4.95 -22.81 -0.40
N ALA A 81 -4.73 -22.16 0.75
CA ALA A 81 -5.63 -22.30 1.89
C ALA A 81 -7.05 -21.83 1.54
N VAL A 82 -7.17 -20.67 0.88
CA VAL A 82 -8.46 -20.11 0.47
C VAL A 82 -9.11 -20.95 -0.64
N LEU A 83 -8.36 -21.42 -1.64
CA LEU A 83 -8.90 -22.25 -2.72
C LEU A 83 -9.53 -23.56 -2.21
N ASP A 84 -8.89 -24.21 -1.23
CA ASP A 84 -9.45 -25.41 -0.61
C ASP A 84 -10.76 -25.12 0.14
N GLU A 85 -10.90 -23.96 0.78
CA GLU A 85 -12.16 -23.56 1.43
C GLU A 85 -13.23 -23.21 0.41
N VAL A 86 -12.86 -22.54 -0.70
CA VAL A 86 -13.79 -22.25 -1.81
C VAL A 86 -14.42 -23.51 -2.39
N ASP A 87 -13.65 -24.60 -2.48
CA ASP A 87 -14.14 -25.90 -2.96
C ASP A 87 -15.11 -26.60 -2.00
N LYS A 88 -15.10 -26.23 -0.71
CA LYS A 88 -16.01 -26.79 0.32
C LYS A 88 -17.33 -26.01 0.44
N VAL A 89 -17.37 -24.77 -0.05
CA VAL A 89 -18.55 -23.90 0.03
C VAL A 89 -19.63 -24.38 -0.95
N GLN A 90 -20.89 -24.36 -0.53
CA GLN A 90 -22.03 -24.56 -1.43
C GLN A 90 -22.33 -23.28 -2.22
N TRP A 91 -22.19 -23.34 -3.54
CA TRP A 91 -22.42 -22.20 -4.43
C TRP A 91 -23.79 -22.27 -5.11
N VAL A 92 -24.60 -21.24 -4.93
CA VAL A 92 -25.91 -21.09 -5.60
C VAL A 92 -25.97 -19.71 -6.25
N PRO A 93 -25.97 -19.62 -7.60
CA PRO A 93 -25.82 -20.69 -8.59
C PRO A 93 -24.39 -21.26 -8.66
N SER A 94 -24.25 -22.47 -9.21
CA SER A 94 -22.97 -23.22 -9.23
C SER A 94 -21.83 -22.51 -9.96
N TRP A 95 -22.12 -21.71 -11.00
CA TRP A 95 -21.10 -20.95 -11.72
C TRP A 95 -20.36 -19.93 -10.84
N GLY A 96 -20.92 -19.55 -9.69
CA GLY A 96 -20.26 -18.69 -8.71
C GLY A 96 -18.94 -19.27 -8.22
N HIS A 97 -18.86 -20.61 -8.08
CA HIS A 97 -17.64 -21.33 -7.74
C HIS A 97 -16.52 -21.02 -8.74
N SER A 98 -16.75 -21.30 -10.02
CA SER A 98 -15.74 -21.13 -11.06
C SER A 98 -15.29 -19.68 -11.21
N ARG A 99 -16.22 -18.72 -11.01
CA ARG A 99 -15.92 -17.30 -11.06
C ARG A 99 -14.99 -16.87 -9.92
N ILE A 100 -15.29 -17.23 -8.68
CA ILE A 100 -14.47 -16.86 -7.52
C ILE A 100 -13.14 -17.61 -7.55
N ARG A 101 -13.15 -18.90 -7.87
CA ARG A 101 -11.95 -19.70 -7.99
C ARG A 101 -10.98 -19.11 -9.02
N GLY A 102 -11.43 -18.84 -10.24
CA GLY A 102 -10.58 -18.28 -11.29
C GLY A 102 -10.01 -16.89 -10.95
N MET A 103 -10.77 -16.05 -10.24
CA MET A 103 -10.27 -14.78 -9.72
C MET A 103 -9.13 -14.99 -8.71
N LEU A 104 -9.26 -15.96 -7.80
CA LEU A 104 -8.28 -16.22 -6.74
C LEU A 104 -7.00 -16.88 -7.23
N GLU A 105 -7.09 -17.75 -8.24
CA GLU A 105 -5.94 -18.47 -8.82
C GLU A 105 -4.86 -17.54 -9.37
N THR A 106 -5.26 -16.37 -9.88
CA THR A 106 -4.36 -15.39 -10.52
C THR A 106 -4.25 -14.09 -9.72
N ARG A 107 -4.83 -14.02 -8.52
CA ARG A 107 -4.89 -12.80 -7.73
C ARG A 107 -3.49 -12.41 -7.26
N PRO A 108 -3.01 -11.17 -7.50
CA PRO A 108 -1.74 -10.70 -6.96
C PRO A 108 -1.81 -10.49 -5.45
N ASP A 109 -0.65 -10.26 -4.82
CA ASP A 109 -0.56 -9.89 -3.41
C ASP A 109 -1.52 -8.75 -3.04
N TRP A 110 -2.17 -8.88 -1.89
CA TRP A 110 -3.22 -7.94 -1.51
C TRP A 110 -2.62 -6.73 -0.81
N THR A 111 -2.64 -5.57 -1.49
CA THR A 111 -2.31 -4.28 -0.87
C THR A 111 -3.38 -3.86 0.14
N ILE A 112 -3.02 -3.87 1.42
CA ILE A 112 -3.94 -3.56 2.53
C ILE A 112 -3.82 -2.12 3.05
N SER A 113 -2.78 -1.37 2.71
CA SER A 113 -2.61 0.02 3.18
C SER A 113 -3.33 1.04 2.29
N ARG A 114 -3.82 2.12 2.91
CA ARG A 114 -4.39 3.28 2.23
C ARG A 114 -3.91 4.56 2.92
N GLN A 115 -3.45 5.52 2.13
CA GLN A 115 -3.02 6.86 2.58
C GLN A 115 -4.25 7.76 2.79
N ARG A 116 -5.06 7.42 3.80
CA ARG A 116 -6.32 8.10 4.15
C ARG A 116 -6.40 8.24 5.67
N THR A 117 -7.27 9.14 6.13
CA THR A 117 -7.39 9.48 7.55
C THR A 117 -8.56 8.80 8.26
N TRP A 118 -9.49 8.19 7.51
CA TRP A 118 -10.71 7.59 8.06
C TRP A 118 -10.76 6.08 7.82
N GLY A 119 -10.43 5.31 8.86
CA GLY A 119 -10.50 3.85 8.90
C GLY A 119 -9.64 3.28 10.05
N VAL A 120 -9.48 1.95 10.07
CA VAL A 120 -8.69 1.26 11.10
C VAL A 120 -7.18 1.47 10.84
N PRO A 121 -6.38 1.95 11.80
CA PRO A 121 -4.96 2.18 11.59
C PRO A 121 -4.18 0.87 11.43
N ILE A 122 -3.15 0.90 10.59
CA ILE A 122 -2.13 -0.15 10.58
C ILE A 122 -1.20 0.12 11.76
N CYS A 123 -1.31 -0.70 12.81
CA CYS A 123 -0.59 -0.50 14.08
C CYS A 123 0.86 -0.99 13.97
N ILE A 124 1.70 -0.21 13.30
CA ILE A 124 3.12 -0.49 13.11
C ILE A 124 3.93 0.75 13.50
N ALA A 125 5.12 0.55 14.05
CA ALA A 125 6.07 1.64 14.31
C ALA A 125 7.26 1.54 13.36
N TYR A 126 7.90 2.66 13.06
CA TYR A 126 9.14 2.72 12.29
C TYR A 126 10.22 3.33 13.15
N CYS A 127 11.42 2.75 13.13
CA CYS A 127 12.57 3.38 13.73
C CYS A 127 12.95 4.65 12.96
N GLU A 128 13.02 5.81 13.61
CA GLU A 128 13.45 7.06 12.96
C GLU A 128 14.93 7.03 12.55
N GLY A 129 15.67 6.05 13.06
CA GLY A 129 17.08 5.90 12.82
C GLY A 129 17.48 5.23 11.51
N CYS A 130 16.69 4.26 11.07
CA CYS A 130 16.99 3.39 9.92
C CYS A 130 15.76 2.92 9.14
N GLU A 131 14.58 3.45 9.47
CA GLU A 131 13.29 3.14 8.85
C GLU A 131 12.83 1.68 8.97
N GLU A 132 13.47 0.90 9.85
CA GLU A 132 13.05 -0.47 10.12
C GLU A 132 11.63 -0.50 10.70
N ALA A 133 10.76 -1.32 10.10
CA ALA A 133 9.39 -1.52 10.56
C ALA A 133 9.35 -2.48 11.75
N VAL A 134 8.68 -2.07 12.81
CA VAL A 134 8.42 -2.86 14.02
C VAL A 134 7.03 -3.48 13.88
N VAL A 135 6.99 -4.70 13.36
CA VAL A 135 5.78 -5.51 13.25
C VAL A 135 5.75 -6.46 14.45
N SER A 136 4.98 -6.11 15.49
CA SER A 136 4.93 -6.83 16.77
C SER A 136 3.48 -7.09 17.17
N PRO A 137 3.08 -8.36 17.38
CA PRO A 137 1.78 -8.69 17.96
C PRO A 137 1.55 -8.01 19.30
N GLU A 138 2.57 -7.93 20.16
CA GLU A 138 2.45 -7.32 21.49
C GLU A 138 2.13 -5.82 21.42
N LEU A 139 2.68 -5.10 20.44
CA LEU A 139 2.30 -3.72 20.16
C LEU A 139 0.83 -3.67 19.70
N MET A 140 0.44 -4.52 18.75
CA MET A 140 -0.91 -4.54 18.19
C MET A 140 -1.95 -4.87 19.26
N ASP A 141 -1.67 -5.82 20.15
CA ASP A 141 -2.55 -6.21 21.26
C ASP A 141 -2.74 -5.04 22.25
N LYS A 142 -1.66 -4.36 22.65
CA LYS A 142 -1.76 -3.15 23.49
C LYS A 142 -2.57 -2.04 22.85
N VAL A 143 -2.46 -1.88 21.54
CA VAL A 143 -3.29 -0.91 20.82
C VAL A 143 -4.75 -1.38 20.84
N ALA A 144 -5.02 -2.66 20.57
CA ALA A 144 -6.36 -3.23 20.60
C ALA A 144 -7.05 -3.04 21.96
N ASP A 145 -6.36 -3.33 23.07
CA ASP A 145 -6.87 -3.13 24.44
C ASP A 145 -7.30 -1.67 24.69
N ARG A 146 -6.51 -0.71 24.18
CA ARG A 146 -6.83 0.71 24.30
C ARG A 146 -7.92 1.16 23.34
N VAL A 147 -8.01 0.54 22.17
CA VAL A 147 -9.11 0.80 21.22
C VAL A 147 -10.45 0.36 21.82
N GLU A 148 -10.48 -0.74 22.57
CA GLU A 148 -11.69 -1.24 23.23
C GLU A 148 -12.27 -0.22 24.23
N THR A 149 -11.40 0.52 24.92
CA THR A 149 -11.81 1.46 25.98
C THR A 149 -11.87 2.93 25.54
N GLU A 150 -11.04 3.35 24.59
CA GLU A 150 -10.87 4.76 24.18
C GLU A 150 -11.22 5.03 22.70
N GLY A 151 -11.54 3.97 21.95
CA GLY A 151 -11.82 4.01 20.52
C GLY A 151 -10.57 4.13 19.64
N VAL A 152 -10.76 3.94 18.33
CA VAL A 152 -9.68 3.84 17.32
C VAL A 152 -8.73 5.04 17.28
N GLY A 153 -9.21 6.23 17.67
CA GLY A 153 -8.42 7.46 17.67
C GLY A 153 -7.24 7.45 18.66
N VAL A 154 -7.19 6.49 19.59
CA VAL A 154 -6.13 6.37 20.59
C VAL A 154 -4.74 6.20 19.99
N TRP A 155 -4.64 5.52 18.84
CA TRP A 155 -3.40 5.35 18.09
C TRP A 155 -2.74 6.68 17.71
N TYR A 156 -3.56 7.67 17.34
CA TYR A 156 -3.07 8.96 16.86
C TYR A 156 -2.78 9.95 18.00
N ARG A 157 -3.48 9.84 19.13
CA ARG A 157 -3.32 10.76 20.27
C ARG A 157 -2.23 10.34 21.25
N THR A 158 -1.84 9.07 21.24
CA THR A 158 -0.85 8.53 22.18
C THR A 158 0.52 8.39 21.52
N PRO A 159 1.61 8.90 22.13
CA PRO A 159 2.98 8.60 21.70
C PRO A 159 3.19 7.11 21.43
N VAL A 160 3.77 6.76 20.26
CA VAL A 160 3.93 5.34 19.86
C VAL A 160 4.77 4.53 20.86
N LYS A 161 5.68 5.21 21.56
CA LYS A 161 6.53 4.64 22.61
C LYS A 161 5.74 4.01 23.77
N GLU A 162 4.52 4.49 24.05
CA GLU A 162 3.67 3.92 25.10
C GLU A 162 3.10 2.54 24.72
N PHE A 163 2.98 2.25 23.42
CA PHE A 163 2.57 0.93 22.93
C PHE A 163 3.76 -0.05 22.82
N LEU A 164 4.99 0.46 22.87
CA LEU A 164 6.20 -0.37 22.84
C LEU A 164 6.55 -0.88 24.26
N PRO A 165 7.33 -1.98 24.38
CA PRO A 165 7.92 -2.38 25.64
C PRO A 165 8.79 -1.26 26.25
N ALA A 166 8.96 -1.28 27.59
CA ALA A 166 9.91 -0.40 28.25
C ALA A 166 11.33 -0.64 27.70
N ASP A 167 12.09 0.44 27.50
CA ASP A 167 13.44 0.41 26.94
C ASP A 167 13.58 -0.27 25.58
N PHE A 168 12.50 -0.33 24.79
CA PHE A 168 12.52 -0.91 23.45
C PHE A 168 13.56 -0.22 22.55
N LYS A 169 14.39 -1.03 21.88
CA LYS A 169 15.45 -0.59 20.96
C LYS A 169 15.23 -1.25 19.61
N CYS A 170 15.52 -0.50 18.55
CA CYS A 170 15.49 -1.04 17.20
C CYS A 170 16.49 -2.20 17.08
N SER A 171 16.02 -3.37 16.66
CA SER A 171 16.84 -4.58 16.48
C SER A 171 17.97 -4.38 15.47
N ARG A 172 17.80 -3.46 14.52
CA ARG A 172 18.76 -3.20 13.45
C ARG A 172 19.82 -2.15 13.78
N CYS A 173 19.45 -1.05 14.45
CA CYS A 173 20.38 0.07 14.69
C CYS A 173 20.51 0.52 16.15
N GLY A 174 19.77 -0.09 17.09
CA GLY A 174 19.87 0.17 18.53
C GLY A 174 19.26 1.50 19.01
N LYS A 175 18.76 2.35 18.11
CA LYS A 175 18.08 3.60 18.46
C LYS A 175 16.71 3.34 19.11
N THR A 176 16.25 4.33 19.87
CA THR A 176 15.04 4.29 20.72
C THR A 176 13.92 5.21 20.26
N GLU A 177 14.15 5.97 19.18
CA GLU A 177 13.15 6.89 18.62
C GLU A 177 12.36 6.19 17.51
N PHE A 178 11.04 6.29 17.62
CA PHE A 178 10.10 5.63 16.74
C PHE A 178 8.97 6.57 16.35
N ARG A 179 8.56 6.49 15.09
CA ARG A 179 7.35 7.12 14.57
C ARG A 179 6.30 6.06 14.28
N ARG A 180 5.03 6.45 14.30
CA ARG A 180 3.93 5.56 13.92
C ARG A 180 3.75 5.46 12.41
N GLU A 181 3.20 4.35 11.95
CA GLU A 181 2.51 4.25 10.67
C GLU A 181 1.26 5.13 10.69
N THR A 182 1.01 5.79 9.56
CA THR A 182 -0.11 6.70 9.34
C THR A 182 -1.14 6.14 8.36
N ASP A 183 -0.78 5.09 7.63
CA ASP A 183 -1.71 4.39 6.77
C ASP A 183 -2.80 3.67 7.56
N ILE A 184 -3.96 3.59 6.94
CA ILE A 184 -5.09 2.79 7.43
C ILE A 184 -5.22 1.50 6.61
N LEU A 185 -5.96 0.55 7.15
CA LEU A 185 -6.37 -0.67 6.47
C LEU A 185 -7.38 -0.36 5.36
N ASP A 186 -7.35 -1.20 4.33
CA ASP A 186 -8.34 -1.27 3.27
C ASP A 186 -9.70 -1.66 3.85
N VAL A 187 -10.78 -0.98 3.46
CA VAL A 187 -12.13 -1.22 3.99
C VAL A 187 -12.64 -2.65 3.73
N TRP A 188 -12.10 -3.33 2.71
CA TRP A 188 -12.38 -4.75 2.47
C TRP A 188 -11.72 -5.66 3.51
N PHE A 189 -10.60 -5.24 4.11
CA PHE A 189 -9.99 -5.93 5.23
C PHE A 189 -10.90 -5.83 6.46
N ASP A 190 -11.35 -4.62 6.79
CA ASP A 190 -12.29 -4.40 7.91
C ASP A 190 -13.55 -5.27 7.76
N SER A 191 -14.12 -5.32 6.55
CA SER A 191 -15.30 -6.13 6.26
C SER A 191 -15.03 -7.64 6.35
N ALA A 192 -13.83 -8.09 5.96
CA ALA A 192 -13.45 -9.50 6.02
C ALA A 192 -13.26 -9.99 7.47
N CYS A 193 -12.87 -9.10 8.38
CA CYS A 193 -12.70 -9.41 9.80
C CYS A 193 -14.02 -9.43 10.59
N MET A 194 -15.17 -9.12 9.98
CA MET A 194 -16.47 -9.11 10.65
C MET A 194 -16.79 -10.41 11.39
N PHE A 195 -16.39 -11.57 10.86
CA PHE A 195 -16.64 -12.88 11.46
C PHE A 195 -15.68 -13.23 12.62
N SER A 196 -14.71 -12.36 12.91
CA SER A 196 -13.75 -12.51 14.01
C SER A 196 -13.97 -11.51 15.14
N ALA A 197 -14.92 -10.58 14.96
CA ALA A 197 -15.29 -9.56 15.95
C ALA A 197 -16.21 -10.12 17.05
#